data_AF-A0A1G3ZKV3-F1
#
_entry.id   AF-A0A1G3ZKV3-F1
#
_cell.length_a   1.000
_cell.length_b   1.000
_cell.length_c   1.000
_cell.angle_alpha   90.00
_cell.angle_beta   90.00
_cell.angle_gamma   90.00
#
_symmetry.space_group_name_H-M   'P 1'
#
loop_
_entity.id
_entity.type
_entity.pdbx_description
1 polymer ?
#
loop_
_entity_poly.entity_id
_entity_poly.type
_entity_poly.pdbx_seq_one_letter_code
_entity_poly.pdbx_strand_id
1 'polypeptide(L)'
;MQNAILEHHKDQLIFWNDFPELAALCWNRHTPQMTEETALRLYETNWAFVNRNTMPPHEKEFVTRIAKKFGSYLQGPHRAS
;
A
#
# COMPACT_ATOMS: atom_id res chain seq x y z
N MET A 1 -14.02 -17.73 -17.11
CA MET A 1 -14.18 -16.66 -16.09
C MET A 1 -13.13 -16.94 -15.03
N GLN A 2 -12.08 -16.13 -14.93
CA GLN A 2 -10.94 -16.41 -14.05
C GLN A 2 -11.33 -16.21 -12.58
N ASN A 3 -11.58 -17.32 -11.89
CA ASN A 3 -11.56 -17.39 -10.42
C ASN A 3 -10.08 -17.40 -9.99
N ALA A 4 -9.49 -16.22 -9.86
CA ALA A 4 -8.18 -16.09 -9.25
C ALA A 4 -8.36 -15.69 -7.78
N ILE A 5 -8.21 -16.71 -6.92
CA ILE A 5 -7.42 -16.67 -5.68
C ILE A 5 -7.68 -15.46 -4.78
N LEU A 6 -8.36 -15.61 -3.64
CA LEU A 6 -8.05 -14.85 -2.42
C LEU A 6 -8.54 -15.60 -1.17
N GLU A 7 -8.03 -16.81 -0.93
CA GLU A 7 -7.94 -17.31 0.44
C GLU A 7 -6.78 -16.57 1.14
N HIS A 8 -7.01 -15.33 1.58
CA HIS A 8 -6.10 -14.62 2.49
C HIS A 8 -6.82 -14.36 3.81
N HIS A 9 -7.13 -15.45 4.51
CA HIS A 9 -7.63 -15.42 5.88
C HIS A 9 -6.50 -14.99 6.85
N LYS A 10 -6.21 -13.67 6.92
CA LYS A 10 -5.67 -12.91 8.09
C LYS A 10 -5.20 -11.47 7.75
N ASP A 11 -5.65 -10.88 6.64
CA ASP A 11 -5.36 -9.49 6.33
C ASP A 11 -6.24 -8.53 7.13
N GLN A 12 -5.64 -7.54 7.78
CA GLN A 12 -6.42 -6.47 8.41
C GLN A 12 -7.00 -5.58 7.30
N LEU A 13 -8.28 -5.22 7.45
CA LEU A 13 -8.89 -4.19 6.62
C LEU A 13 -8.47 -2.82 7.15
N ILE A 14 -8.03 -1.97 6.23
CA ILE A 14 -7.68 -0.58 6.48
C ILE A 14 -8.53 0.33 5.59
N PHE A 15 -8.77 1.54 6.06
CA PHE A 15 -9.42 2.56 5.26
C PHE A 15 -8.34 3.44 4.64
N TRP A 16 -8.34 3.59 3.32
CA TRP A 16 -7.33 4.43 2.66
C TRP A 16 -7.52 5.92 2.94
N ASN A 17 -8.70 6.33 3.39
CA ASN A 17 -8.99 7.72 3.72
C ASN A 17 -8.27 8.21 4.98
N ASP A 18 -7.76 7.30 5.81
CA ASP A 18 -6.89 7.65 6.95
C ASP A 18 -5.46 8.02 6.51
N PHE A 19 -5.10 7.74 5.26
CA PHE A 19 -3.76 7.90 4.72
C PHE A 19 -3.79 8.84 3.50
N PRO A 20 -3.30 10.08 3.61
CA PRO A 20 -3.44 11.07 2.54
C PRO A 20 -2.77 10.64 1.22
N GLU A 21 -1.60 10.00 1.27
CA GLU A 21 -0.95 9.54 0.04
C GLU A 21 -1.68 8.34 -0.55
N LEU A 22 -2.17 7.41 0.28
CA LEU A 22 -2.99 6.29 -0.21
C LEU A 22 -4.32 6.75 -0.82
N ALA A 23 -4.95 7.77 -0.23
CA ALA A 23 -6.15 8.39 -0.76
C ALA A 23 -5.90 9.02 -2.13
N ALA A 24 -4.77 9.70 -2.31
CA ALA A 24 -4.36 10.25 -3.60
C ALA A 24 -4.17 9.15 -4.66
N LEU A 25 -3.60 8.01 -4.28
CA LEU A 25 -3.48 6.84 -5.16
C LEU A 25 -4.83 6.18 -5.47
N CYS A 26 -5.79 6.28 -4.56
CA CYS A 26 -7.11 5.66 -4.65
C CYS A 26 -8.19 6.59 -5.20
N TRP A 27 -7.83 7.71 -5.82
CA TRP A 27 -8.78 8.73 -6.28
C TRP A 27 -9.91 8.21 -7.20
N ASN A 28 -9.67 7.11 -7.93
CA ASN A 28 -10.67 6.47 -8.81
C ASN A 28 -11.35 5.22 -8.18
N ARG A 29 -11.15 4.97 -6.88
CA ARG A 29 -11.77 3.85 -6.18
C ARG A 29 -12.98 4.30 -5.38
N HIS A 30 -14.09 3.58 -5.56
CA HIS A 30 -15.33 3.84 -4.85
C HIS A 30 -15.37 3.22 -3.45
N THR A 31 -14.59 2.17 -3.21
CA THR A 31 -14.60 1.46 -1.93
C THR A 31 -13.51 2.01 -1.00
N PRO A 32 -13.86 2.60 0.16
CA PRO A 32 -12.91 3.22 1.09
C PRO A 32 -12.01 2.21 1.84
N GLN A 33 -12.35 0.93 1.75
CA GLN A 33 -11.71 -0.17 2.47
C GLN A 33 -10.85 -1.03 1.55
N MET A 34 -9.72 -1.49 2.05
CA MET A 34 -8.89 -2.50 1.39
C MET A 34 -8.09 -3.31 2.41
N THR A 35 -7.49 -4.41 1.97
CA THR A 35 -6.56 -5.18 2.80
C THR A 35 -5.21 -4.48 2.90
N GLU A 36 -4.47 -4.72 3.99
CA GLU A 36 -3.08 -4.28 4.13
C GLU A 36 -2.19 -4.74 2.96
N GLU A 37 -2.36 -5.99 2.48
CA GLU A 37 -1.64 -6.48 1.30
C GLU A 37 -1.96 -5.66 0.03
N THR A 38 -3.23 -5.32 -0.18
CA THR A 38 -3.65 -4.50 -1.33
C THR A 38 -3.07 -3.08 -1.21
N ALA A 39 -3.05 -2.52 -0.01
CA ALA A 39 -2.43 -1.23 0.27
C ALA A 39 -0.93 -1.28 -0.06
N LEU A 40 -0.22 -2.33 0.37
CA LEU A 40 1.20 -2.50 0.05
C LEU A 40 1.43 -2.55 -1.47
N ARG A 41 0.68 -3.38 -2.21
CA ARG A 41 0.82 -3.46 -3.68
C ARG A 41 0.59 -2.10 -4.36
N LEU A 42 -0.34 -1.29 -3.85
CA LEU A 42 -0.57 0.07 -4.35
C LEU A 42 0.62 0.98 -4.09
N TYR A 43 1.18 0.96 -2.87
CA TYR A 43 2.40 1.70 -2.55
C TYR A 43 3.58 1.23 -3.39
N GLU A 44 3.79 -0.07 -3.57
CA GLU A 44 4.90 -0.61 -4.37
C GLU A 44 4.81 -0.18 -5.84
N THR A 45 3.61 -0.29 -6.42
CA THR A 45 3.39 0.05 -7.84
C THR A 45 3.50 1.55 -8.09
N ASN A 46 3.02 2.37 -7.15
CA ASN A 46 2.92 3.82 -7.32
C ASN A 46 3.94 4.58 -6.46
N TRP A 47 4.98 3.92 -5.97
CA TRP A 47 5.96 4.51 -5.04
C TRP A 47 6.58 5.80 -5.58
N ALA A 48 6.76 5.89 -6.90
CA ALA A 48 7.28 7.07 -7.58
C ALA A 48 6.38 8.31 -7.46
N PHE A 49 5.07 8.12 -7.23
CA PHE A 49 4.08 9.19 -7.05
C PHE A 49 3.84 9.55 -5.58
N VAL A 50 4.34 8.73 -4.65
CA VAL A 50 4.19 8.95 -3.22
C VAL A 50 5.13 10.06 -2.77
N ASN A 51 4.56 11.13 -2.22
CA ASN A 51 5.33 12.25 -1.73
C ASN A 51 5.75 12.02 -0.27
N ARG A 52 6.99 11.55 -0.09
CA ARG A 52 7.60 11.28 1.21
C ARG A 52 7.72 12.51 2.12
N ASN A 53 7.66 13.72 1.56
CA ASN A 53 7.73 14.97 2.31
C ASN A 53 6.38 15.32 2.95
N THR A 54 5.26 14.98 2.30
CA THR A 54 3.90 15.22 2.81
C THR A 54 3.35 14.03 3.58
N MET A 55 3.97 12.86 3.46
CA MET A 55 3.57 11.66 4.18
C MET A 55 3.73 11.83 5.72
N PRO A 56 2.63 11.74 6.49
CA PRO A 56 2.65 11.86 7.94
C PRO A 56 3.38 10.70 8.62
N PRO A 57 3.86 10.87 9.85
CA PRO A 57 4.63 9.85 10.57
C PRO A 57 3.88 8.51 10.73
N HIS A 58 2.59 8.56 11.06
CA HIS A 58 1.77 7.35 11.23
C HIS A 58 1.63 6.53 9.93
N GLU A 59 1.60 7.20 8.77
CA GLU A 59 1.55 6.54 7.45
C GLU A 59 2.89 5.89 7.13
N LYS A 60 4.01 6.55 7.44
CA LYS A 60 5.36 5.97 7.30
C LYS A 60 5.52 4.71 8.13
N GLU A 61 5.06 4.74 9.38
CA GLU A 61 5.07 3.58 10.28
C GLU A 61 4.18 2.45 9.75
N PHE A 62 2.99 2.79 9.23
CA PHE A 62 2.08 1.84 8.61
C PHE A 62 2.71 1.15 7.40
N VAL A 63 3.22 1.92 6.44
CA VAL A 63 3.91 1.41 5.24
C VAL A 63 5.09 0.53 5.64
N THR A 64 5.90 0.95 6.61
CA THR A 64 7.03 0.17 7.11
C THR A 64 6.57 -1.16 7.74
N ARG A 65 5.46 -1.15 8.50
CA ARG A 65 4.88 -2.34 9.14
C ARG A 65 4.39 -3.33 8.11
N ILE A 66 3.57 -2.89 7.15
CA ILE A 66 3.01 -3.76 6.11
C ILE A 66 4.11 -4.23 5.16
N ALA A 67 5.10 -3.38 4.85
CA ALA A 67 6.27 -3.78 4.10
C ALA A 67 6.97 -4.93 4.84
N LYS A 68 7.32 -4.80 6.13
CA LYS A 68 7.91 -5.90 6.91
C LYS A 68 7.06 -7.16 6.98
N LYS A 69 5.73 -7.01 6.96
CA LYS A 69 4.76 -8.10 7.15
C LYS A 69 4.51 -8.91 5.86
N PHE A 70 4.40 -8.25 4.72
CA PHE A 70 4.02 -8.86 3.44
C PHE A 70 5.15 -8.83 2.39
N GLY A 71 6.10 -7.90 2.51
CA GLY A 71 7.17 -7.70 1.55
C GLY A 71 8.55 -7.95 2.15
N SER A 72 9.40 -8.68 1.43
CA SER A 72 10.84 -8.56 1.62
C SER A 72 11.29 -7.17 1.11
N TYR A 73 11.09 -6.13 1.93
CA TYR A 73 11.81 -4.84 1.96
C TYR A 73 11.52 -3.70 0.94
N LEU A 74 10.50 -3.70 0.08
CA LEU A 74 10.45 -2.85 -1.15
C LEU A 74 11.59 -3.30 -2.08
N GLN A 75 11.26 -3.92 -3.22
CA GLN A 75 12.22 -4.71 -4.00
C GLN A 75 13.48 -3.93 -4.45
N GLY A 76 14.56 -4.01 -3.66
CA GLY A 76 15.97 -3.79 -4.04
C GLY A 76 16.45 -2.35 -4.29
N PRO A 77 17.70 -2.00 -3.92
CA PRO A 77 18.27 -0.67 -4.13
C PRO A 77 18.78 -0.49 -5.56
N HIS A 78 17.93 -0.44 -6.60
CA HIS A 78 18.41 -0.02 -7.94
C HIS A 78 17.27 0.26 -8.95
N ARG A 79 16.84 1.51 -9.03
CA ARG A 79 16.80 2.21 -10.33
C ARG A 79 17.74 3.42 -10.25
N ALA A 80 19.00 3.14 -9.96
CA ALA A 80 20.08 4.04 -10.36
C ALA A 80 20.58 3.57 -11.73
N SER A 81 20.75 4.52 -12.64
CA SER A 81 21.29 4.42 -14.02
C SER A 81 20.29 3.99 -15.09
#